data_AF-A0A8H7E6H6-F1
#
_entry.id   AF-A0A8H7E6H6-F1
#
_cell.length_a   1.000
_cell.length_b   1.000
_cell.length_c   1.000
_cell.angle_alpha   90.00
_cell.angle_beta   90.00
_cell.angle_gamma   90.00
#
_symmetry.space_group_name_H-M   'P 1'
#
loop_
_entity.id
_entity.type
_entity.pdbx_description
1 polymer ?
#
loop_
_entity_poly.entity_id
_entity_poly.type
_entity_poly.pdbx_seq_one_letter_code
_entity_poly.pdbx_strand_id
1 'polypeptide(L)'
;MIPQHGRASYRQMRKGGMTFSLGSMPGLWAPFSGGRPMCLGRFFAKQEILVTMAILFRMYDFEKGGYLDGKGKRTDKFQGVKSRLAGVDTLRPDDDFCVRMKRRE
;
A
#
# COMPACT_ATOMS: atom_id res chain seq x y z
N MET A 1 16.13 -35.68 -24.81
CA MET A 1 16.89 -35.34 -23.58
C MET A 1 17.04 -33.82 -23.55
N ILE A 2 16.30 -33.15 -22.66
CA ILE A 2 16.10 -31.69 -22.62
C ILE A 2 17.16 -31.06 -21.69
N PRO A 3 17.97 -30.07 -22.13
CA PRO A 3 18.81 -29.31 -21.21
C PRO A 3 18.17 -27.96 -20.83
N GLN A 4 17.68 -27.92 -19.58
CA GLN A 4 17.67 -26.85 -18.59
C GLN A 4 17.62 -25.37 -19.07
N HIS A 5 16.41 -24.79 -19.02
CA HIS A 5 16.19 -23.34 -18.97
C HIS A 5 16.46 -22.78 -17.58
N GLY A 6 17.31 -21.77 -17.48
CA GLY A 6 17.52 -21.02 -16.25
C GLY A 6 18.67 -20.03 -16.32
N ARG A 7 18.47 -18.89 -17.00
CA ARG A 7 19.18 -17.62 -16.76
C ARG A 7 18.57 -16.54 -17.67
N ALA A 8 17.56 -15.83 -17.16
CA ALA A 8 17.05 -14.64 -17.82
C ALA A 8 18.18 -13.61 -17.87
N SER A 9 18.54 -13.28 -19.10
CA SER A 9 19.75 -12.60 -19.52
C SER A 9 19.66 -11.10 -19.26
N TYR A 10 20.49 -10.61 -18.36
CA TYR A 10 20.93 -9.22 -18.22
C TYR A 10 21.70 -8.80 -19.49
N ARG A 11 21.00 -8.54 -20.59
CA ARG A 11 21.60 -8.12 -21.87
C ARG A 11 20.87 -6.91 -22.42
N GLN A 12 21.18 -5.72 -21.90
CA GLN A 12 21.09 -4.49 -22.70
C GLN A 12 21.88 -3.35 -22.05
N MET A 13 23.21 -3.39 -22.22
CA MET A 13 24.08 -2.21 -22.18
C MET A 13 24.78 -2.11 -23.53
N ARG A 14 24.20 -1.40 -24.50
CA ARG A 14 24.93 -0.95 -25.70
C ARG A 14 24.43 0.43 -26.11
N LYS A 15 25.34 1.42 -25.98
CA LYS A 15 25.38 2.75 -26.61
C LYS A 15 24.51 3.86 -26.01
N GLY A 16 25.15 4.71 -25.20
CA GLY A 16 25.33 6.13 -25.56
C GLY A 16 24.11 7.06 -25.60
N GLY A 17 23.08 6.80 -24.80
CA GLY A 17 22.05 7.79 -24.49
C GLY A 17 21.72 7.66 -23.01
N MET A 18 21.66 8.75 -22.26
CA MET A 18 21.11 8.73 -20.91
C MET A 18 19.61 8.46 -21.01
N THR A 19 19.25 7.19 -21.13
CA THR A 19 17.86 6.75 -21.00
C THR A 19 17.50 6.81 -19.53
N PHE A 20 16.59 7.73 -19.18
CA PHE A 20 15.86 7.64 -17.93
C PHE A 20 15.18 6.26 -17.88
N SER A 21 15.65 5.39 -16.98
CA SER A 21 15.09 4.05 -16.79
C SER A 21 14.54 3.95 -15.38
N LEU A 22 13.24 3.74 -15.27
CA LEU A 22 12.58 3.29 -14.04
C LEU A 22 12.98 1.83 -13.69
N GLY A 23 13.82 1.18 -14.50
CA GLY A 23 14.21 -0.22 -14.38
C GLY A 23 15.06 -0.58 -13.15
N SER A 24 15.51 0.39 -12.36
CA SER A 24 16.14 0.16 -11.04
C SER A 24 15.15 0.24 -9.87
N MET A 25 13.89 0.62 -10.11
CA MET A 25 12.81 0.66 -9.12
C MET A 25 11.69 -0.39 -9.26
N PRO A 26 11.71 -1.39 -10.17
CA PRO A 26 10.65 -2.40 -10.19
C PRO A 26 10.80 -3.29 -8.96
N GLY A 27 10.01 -2.99 -7.92
CA GLY A 27 10.02 -3.70 -6.63
C GLY A 27 10.12 -2.81 -5.41
N LEU A 28 10.46 -1.52 -5.55
CA LEU A 28 10.54 -0.61 -4.39
C LEU A 28 9.15 -0.27 -3.83
N TRP A 29 8.11 -0.36 -4.67
CA TRP A 29 6.72 -0.19 -4.30
C TRP A 29 5.88 -1.32 -4.91
N ALA A 30 5.63 -2.36 -4.12
CA ALA A 30 4.90 -3.55 -4.52
C ALA A 30 3.79 -3.92 -3.51
N PRO A 31 2.80 -3.05 -3.27
CA PRO A 31 1.71 -3.30 -2.32
C PRO A 31 0.79 -4.46 -2.71
N PHE A 32 0.91 -4.96 -3.94
CA PHE A 32 0.16 -6.10 -4.48
C PHE A 32 1.08 -7.26 -4.89
N SER A 33 2.31 -7.30 -4.35
CA SER A 33 3.37 -8.22 -4.78
C SER A 33 3.79 -8.03 -6.25
N GLY A 34 4.66 -8.90 -6.76
CA GLY A 34 5.24 -8.82 -8.11
C GLY A 34 5.39 -10.18 -8.79
N GLY A 35 5.38 -10.21 -10.12
CA GLY A 35 5.55 -11.44 -10.89
C GLY A 35 4.34 -12.38 -10.83
N ARG A 36 4.61 -13.69 -10.66
CA ARG A 36 3.58 -14.74 -10.60
C ARG A 36 2.66 -14.66 -9.36
N PRO A 37 3.15 -14.37 -8.14
CA PRO A 37 2.29 -14.25 -6.95
C PRO A 37 1.70 -12.82 -6.80
N MET A 38 1.24 -12.19 -7.88
CA MET A 38 0.65 -10.85 -7.82
C MET A 38 -0.85 -10.92 -7.49
N CYS A 39 -1.37 -10.00 -6.69
CA CYS A 39 -2.80 -9.94 -6.38
C CYS A 39 -3.63 -9.77 -7.67
N LEU A 40 -4.51 -10.74 -7.95
CA LEU A 40 -5.42 -10.70 -9.11
C LEU A 40 -6.46 -9.57 -8.98
N GLY A 41 -6.82 -9.23 -7.74
CA GLY A 41 -7.77 -8.16 -7.41
C GLY A 41 -7.18 -6.75 -7.43
N ARG A 42 -5.90 -6.55 -7.77
CA ARG A 42 -5.22 -5.24 -7.66
C ARG A 42 -5.93 -4.09 -8.36
N PHE A 43 -6.56 -4.36 -9.51
CA PHE A 43 -7.31 -3.35 -10.25
C PHE A 43 -8.61 -3.01 -9.53
N PHE A 44 -9.34 -4.03 -9.11
CA PHE A 44 -10.58 -3.87 -8.35
C PHE A 44 -10.32 -3.12 -7.02
N ALA A 45 -9.36 -3.59 -6.22
CA ALA A 45 -9.01 -2.97 -4.95
C ALA A 45 -8.62 -1.49 -5.10
N LYS A 46 -7.84 -1.15 -6.14
CA LYS A 46 -7.49 0.24 -6.43
C LYS A 46 -8.73 1.08 -6.75
N GLN A 47 -9.65 0.55 -7.57
CA GLN A 47 -10.88 1.26 -7.91
C GLN A 47 -11.78 1.44 -6.68
N GLU A 48 -11.91 0.40 -5.86
CA GLU A 48 -12.71 0.43 -4.64
C GLU A 48 -12.18 1.47 -3.64
N ILE A 49 -10.85 1.52 -3.42
CA ILE A 49 -10.22 2.52 -2.56
C ILE A 49 -10.51 3.94 -3.09
N LEU A 50 -10.30 4.17 -4.39
CA LEU A 50 -10.48 5.49 -4.98
C LEU A 50 -11.94 5.95 -4.93
N VAL A 51 -12.88 5.07 -5.29
CA VAL A 51 -14.32 5.38 -5.25
C VAL A 51 -14.76 5.63 -3.81
N THR A 52 -14.32 4.82 -2.85
CA THR A 52 -14.64 5.00 -1.43
C THR A 52 -14.13 6.34 -0.91
N MET A 53 -12.86 6.69 -1.20
CA MET A 53 -12.29 7.98 -0.81
C MET A 53 -13.05 9.16 -1.46
N ALA A 54 -13.41 9.04 -2.73
CA ALA A 54 -14.19 10.06 -3.43
C ALA A 54 -15.57 10.26 -2.80
N ILE A 55 -16.29 9.18 -2.48
CA ILE A 55 -17.59 9.22 -1.80
C ILE A 55 -17.45 9.86 -0.42
N LEU A 56 -16.49 9.38 0.38
CA LEU A 56 -16.26 9.88 1.74
C LEU A 56 -15.98 11.39 1.75
N PHE A 57 -15.06 11.87 0.92
CA PHE A 57 -14.72 13.30 0.86
C PHE A 57 -15.78 14.16 0.19
N ARG A 58 -16.63 13.59 -0.66
CA ARG A 58 -17.73 14.32 -1.29
C ARG A 58 -18.90 14.51 -0.32
N MET A 59 -19.17 13.50 0.51
CA MET A 59 -20.40 13.41 1.30
C MET A 59 -20.20 13.73 2.79
N TYR A 60 -18.98 13.76 3.31
CA TYR A 60 -18.74 13.94 4.74
C TYR A 60 -17.61 14.93 5.05
N ASP A 61 -17.76 15.60 6.19
CA ASP A 61 -16.71 16.35 6.88
C ASP A 61 -16.16 15.51 8.04
N PHE A 62 -14.84 15.59 8.24
CA PHE A 62 -14.10 14.79 9.23
C PHE A 62 -13.37 15.67 10.22
N GLU A 63 -13.54 15.39 11.51
CA GLU A 63 -12.77 16.02 12.59
C GLU A 63 -11.90 14.98 13.31
N LYS A 64 -10.63 15.33 13.55
CA LYS A 64 -9.69 14.49 14.31
C LYS A 64 -10.16 14.35 15.76
N GLY A 65 -10.43 13.12 16.19
CA GLY A 65 -10.78 12.77 17.58
C GLY A 65 -9.59 12.28 18.43
N GLY A 66 -8.42 12.07 17.82
CA GLY A 66 -7.22 11.52 18.46
C GLY A 66 -7.03 10.03 18.21
N TYR A 67 -6.02 9.43 18.82
CA TYR A 67 -5.75 8.00 18.80
C TYR A 67 -6.24 7.35 20.08
N LEU A 68 -6.51 6.05 20.04
CA LEU A 68 -6.67 5.22 21.23
C LEU A 68 -5.35 4.52 21.54
N ASP A 69 -5.08 4.32 22.82
CA ASP A 69 -4.04 3.41 23.32
C ASP A 69 -4.63 2.00 23.51
N GLY A 70 -3.79 0.99 23.71
CA GLY A 70 -4.19 -0.42 23.90
C GLY A 70 -5.08 -0.69 25.13
N LYS A 71 -5.35 0.34 25.92
CA LYS A 71 -6.27 0.36 27.06
C LYS A 71 -7.54 1.19 26.81
N GLY A 72 -7.78 1.63 25.57
CA GLY A 72 -8.92 2.45 25.17
C GLY A 72 -8.88 3.91 25.62
N LYS A 73 -7.74 4.39 26.13
CA LYS A 73 -7.56 5.80 26.54
C LYS A 73 -7.17 6.66 25.34
N ARG A 74 -7.66 7.90 25.29
CA ARG A 74 -7.29 8.85 24.23
C ARG A 74 -5.84 9.32 24.36
N THR A 75 -5.13 9.36 23.24
CA THR A 75 -3.76 9.83 23.12
C THR A 75 -3.58 10.58 21.80
N ASP A 76 -2.67 11.55 21.75
CA ASP A 76 -2.28 12.23 20.52
C ASP A 76 -1.08 11.59 19.83
N LYS A 77 -0.48 10.57 20.46
CA LYS A 77 0.65 9.84 19.91
C LYS A 77 0.22 8.99 18.71
N PHE A 78 0.93 9.16 17.60
CA PHE A 78 0.76 8.30 16.43
C PHE A 78 1.02 6.84 16.80
N GLN A 79 0.13 5.96 16.37
CA GLN A 79 0.18 4.55 16.70
C GLN A 79 1.31 3.85 15.93
N GLY A 80 1.95 2.90 16.61
CA GLY A 80 2.84 1.97 15.94
C GLY A 80 2.04 0.95 15.12
N VAL A 81 2.78 0.01 14.56
CA VAL A 81 2.24 -1.19 13.92
C VAL A 81 2.74 -2.39 14.70
N LYS A 82 1.86 -3.38 14.93
CA LYS A 82 2.25 -4.64 15.58
C LYS A 82 3.28 -5.33 14.71
N SER A 83 4.52 -5.43 15.21
CA SER A 83 5.63 -6.10 14.51
C SER A 83 5.32 -7.56 14.14
N ARG A 84 4.42 -8.22 14.88
CA ARG A 84 3.94 -9.58 14.59
C ARG A 84 3.16 -9.70 13.27
N LEU A 85 2.70 -8.57 12.72
CA LEU A 85 2.03 -8.52 11.41
C LEU A 85 3.02 -8.22 10.27
N ALA A 86 4.32 -8.06 10.54
CA ALA A 86 5.29 -7.88 9.47
C ALA A 86 5.25 -9.08 8.49
N GLY A 87 5.10 -8.77 7.20
CA GLY A 87 4.94 -9.77 6.14
C GLY A 87 3.49 -10.09 5.77
N VAL A 88 2.50 -9.57 6.51
CA VAL A 88 1.12 -9.46 5.98
C VAL A 88 1.01 -8.17 5.16
N ASP A 89 0.18 -8.19 4.12
CA ASP A 89 0.07 -7.07 3.17
C ASP A 89 -0.31 -5.75 3.85
N THR A 90 -1.59 -5.54 4.15
CA THR A 90 -2.05 -4.30 4.80
C THR A 90 -1.82 -4.38 6.30
N LEU A 91 -0.87 -3.57 6.78
CA LEU A 91 -0.58 -3.45 8.20
C LEU A 91 -1.70 -2.68 8.91
N ARG A 92 -2.21 -3.27 10.00
CA ARG A 92 -3.14 -2.59 10.90
C ARG A 92 -2.35 -1.80 11.94
N PRO A 93 -2.74 -0.55 12.26
CA PRO A 93 -2.25 0.16 13.44
C PRO A 93 -2.46 -0.67 14.71
N ASP A 94 -1.66 -0.39 15.74
CA ASP A 94 -1.74 -1.10 17.03
C ASP A 94 -3.13 -1.01 17.67
N ASP A 95 -3.75 0.16 17.52
CA ASP A 95 -5.02 0.59 18.11
C ASP A 95 -5.84 1.40 17.09
N ASP A 96 -6.90 2.12 17.50
CA ASP A 96 -7.80 2.80 16.57
C ASP A 96 -7.59 4.33 16.52
N PHE A 97 -7.84 4.93 15.36
CA PHE A 97 -7.89 6.39 15.18
C PHE A 97 -9.34 6.86 15.25
N CYS A 98 -9.65 7.71 16.24
CA CYS A 98 -10.98 8.25 16.42
C CYS A 98 -11.22 9.42 15.46
N VAL A 99 -12.34 9.38 14.75
CA VAL A 99 -12.78 10.44 13.84
C VAL A 99 -14.25 10.73 14.08
N ARG A 100 -14.62 12.01 14.14
CA ARG A 100 -16.01 12.42 14.08
C ARG A 100 -16.35 12.68 12.61
N MET A 101 -17.43 12.05 12.13
CA MET A 101 -17.86 12.17 10.74
C MET A 101 -19.26 12.79 10.70
N LYS A 102 -19.42 13.90 9.97
CA LYS A 102 -20.72 14.57 9.77
C LYS A 102 -21.03 14.58 8.28
N ARG A 103 -22.27 14.27 7.89
CA ARG A 103 -22.70 14.38 6.49
C ARG A 103 -22.69 15.86 6.08
N ARG A 104 -22.07 16.13 4.94
CA ARG A 104 -22.03 17.45 4.31
C ARG A 104 -23.38 17.69 3.62
N GLU A 105 -23.96 18.86 3.86
CA GLU A 105 -25.21 19.32 3.28
C GLU A 105 -25.03 19.73 1.81
#